data_AF-A0A7C6BP70-F1
#
_entry.id   AF-A0A7C6BP70-F1
#
_cell.length_a   1.000
_cell.length_b   1.000
_cell.length_c   1.000
_cell.angle_alpha   90.00
_cell.angle_beta   90.00
_cell.angle_gamma   90.00
#
_symmetry.space_group_name_H-M   'P 1'
#
loop_
_entity.id
_entity.type
_entity.pdbx_description
1 polymer ?
#
loop_
_entity_poly.entity_id
_entity_poly.type
_entity_poly.pdbx_seq_one_letter_code
_entity_poly.pdbx_strand_id
1 'polypeptide(L)'
;MKNHAATDERIMYQRRKIQSRGFAYLMLALWISAIVQQILKAPFMQYAVELFLLLAGGIYNIVANYRLGIDLWNAKERKPGGILLNAVITGGVGVTVHALISKNSDIAQLVLFFVFFVAFFFLAQALLAKMARKKQEAIIQKLEEDD
;
A
#
# COMPACT_ATOMS: atom_id res chain seq x y z
N MET A 1 33.29 3.23 1.93
CA MET A 1 32.38 4.02 1.06
C MET A 1 31.93 3.34 -0.24
N LYS A 2 32.59 2.30 -0.78
CA LYS A 2 32.18 1.65 -2.05
C LYS A 2 30.98 0.67 -1.93
N ASN A 3 30.77 0.05 -0.77
CA ASN A 3 29.77 -1.01 -0.59
C ASN A 3 28.31 -0.52 -0.50
N HIS A 4 28.08 0.71 -0.04
CA HIS A 4 26.74 1.31 -0.03
C HIS A 4 26.16 1.50 -1.43
N ALA A 5 26.96 1.96 -2.41
CA ALA A 5 26.47 2.19 -3.77
C ALA A 5 26.04 0.89 -4.47
N ALA A 6 26.80 -0.21 -4.29
CA ALA A 6 26.46 -1.51 -4.87
C ALA A 6 25.21 -2.15 -4.24
N THR A 7 24.99 -1.89 -2.95
CA THR A 7 23.78 -2.35 -2.23
C THR A 7 22.55 -1.57 -2.69
N ASP A 8 22.70 -0.27 -2.93
CA ASP A 8 21.64 0.61 -3.41
C ASP A 8 21.18 0.23 -4.83
N GLU A 9 22.11 -0.07 -5.75
CA GLU A 9 21.74 -0.55 -7.10
C GLU A 9 21.01 -1.90 -7.08
N ARG A 10 21.44 -2.85 -6.24
CA ARG A 10 20.75 -4.14 -6.09
C ARG A 10 19.34 -3.96 -5.53
N ILE A 11 19.16 -3.09 -4.55
CA ILE A 11 17.85 -2.74 -3.98
C ILE A 11 16.96 -2.10 -5.06
N MET A 12 17.50 -1.15 -5.83
CA MET A 12 16.79 -0.50 -6.92
C MET A 12 16.42 -1.47 -8.06
N TYR A 13 17.27 -2.45 -8.36
CA TYR A 13 16.97 -3.50 -9.33
C TYR A 13 15.82 -4.39 -8.86
N GLN A 14 15.86 -4.85 -7.60
CA GLN A 14 14.77 -5.67 -7.04
C GLN A 14 13.45 -4.90 -6.95
N ARG A 15 13.49 -3.61 -6.60
CA ARG A 15 12.32 -2.72 -6.62
C ARG A 15 11.70 -2.64 -8.01
N ARG A 16 12.53 -2.46 -9.04
CA ARG A 16 12.09 -2.46 -10.45
C ARG A 16 11.51 -3.80 -10.89
N LYS A 17 12.01 -4.90 -10.35
CA LYS A 17 11.47 -6.25 -10.61
C LYS A 17 10.09 -6.46 -9.99
N ILE A 18 9.87 -5.98 -8.76
CA ILE A 18 8.57 -6.07 -8.08
C ILE A 18 7.56 -5.12 -8.72
N GLN A 19 7.95 -3.86 -8.96
CA GLN A 19 7.14 -2.83 -9.58
C GLN A 19 7.50 -2.67 -11.06
N SER A 20 7.34 -3.73 -11.84
CA SER A 20 7.54 -3.62 -13.28
C SER A 20 6.52 -2.64 -13.88
N ARG A 21 6.88 -1.97 -14.98
CA ARG A 21 5.95 -1.06 -15.69
C ARG A 21 4.66 -1.78 -16.09
N GLY A 22 4.78 -3.05 -16.50
CA GLY A 22 3.63 -3.90 -16.83
C GLY A 22 2.72 -4.15 -15.62
N PHE A 23 3.28 -4.43 -14.45
CA PHE A 23 2.49 -4.56 -13.22
C PHE A 23 1.76 -3.25 -12.89
N ALA A 24 2.43 -2.10 -12.99
CA ALA A 24 1.80 -0.80 -12.75
C ALA A 24 0.64 -0.52 -13.73
N TYR A 25 0.81 -0.81 -15.02
CA TYR A 25 -0.25 -0.65 -16.02
C TYR A 25 -1.41 -1.62 -15.80
N LEU A 26 -1.13 -2.88 -15.41
CA LEU A 26 -2.17 -3.84 -15.07
C LEU A 26 -3.00 -3.36 -13.88
N MET A 27 -2.35 -2.90 -12.82
CA MET A 27 -3.02 -2.34 -11.63
C MET A 27 -3.88 -1.12 -11.99
N LEU A 28 -3.38 -0.23 -12.85
CA LEU A 28 -4.13 0.92 -13.35
C LEU A 28 -5.34 0.50 -14.18
N ALA A 29 -5.18 -0.47 -15.08
CA ALA A 29 -6.25 -0.98 -15.92
C ALA A 29 -7.37 -1.64 -15.09
N LEU A 30 -7.01 -2.42 -14.06
CA LEU A 30 -7.97 -2.98 -13.11
C LEU A 30 -8.73 -1.87 -12.36
N TRP A 31 -8.02 -0.81 -11.93
CA TRP A 31 -8.61 0.35 -11.28
C TRP A 31 -9.63 1.05 -12.17
N ILE A 32 -9.27 1.35 -13.42
CA ILE A 32 -10.14 2.01 -14.40
C ILE A 32 -11.34 1.11 -14.72
N SER A 33 -11.11 -0.19 -14.93
CA SER A 33 -12.18 -1.16 -15.21
C SER A 33 -13.24 -1.16 -14.10
N ALA A 34 -12.83 -1.24 -12.84
CA ALA A 34 -13.75 -1.23 -11.70
C ALA A 34 -14.58 0.07 -11.65
N ILE A 35 -13.96 1.23 -11.89
CA ILE A 35 -14.67 2.53 -11.94
C ILE A 35 -15.69 2.55 -13.08
N VAL A 36 -15.29 2.16 -14.29
CA VAL A 36 -16.19 2.17 -15.46
C VAL A 36 -17.39 1.26 -15.23
N GLN A 37 -17.17 0.03 -14.75
CA GLN A 37 -18.26 -0.91 -14.45
C GLN A 37 -19.21 -0.35 -13.39
N GLN A 38 -18.69 0.36 -12.41
CA GLN A 38 -19.51 1.01 -11.39
C GLN A 38 -20.35 2.17 -11.96
N ILE A 39 -19.79 2.99 -12.86
CA ILE A 39 -20.54 4.06 -13.56
C ILE A 39 -21.67 3.46 -14.41
N LEU A 40 -21.42 2.30 -15.02
CA LEU A 40 -22.41 1.54 -15.80
C LEU A 40 -23.44 0.82 -14.93
N LYS A 41 -23.38 0.96 -13.59
CA LYS A 41 -24.27 0.28 -12.63
C LYS A 41 -24.24 -1.26 -12.79
N ALA A 42 -23.10 -1.81 -13.18
CA ALA A 42 -22.91 -3.25 -13.30
C ALA A 42 -23.10 -3.93 -11.92
N PRO A 43 -23.61 -5.18 -11.87
CA PRO A 43 -23.70 -5.92 -10.62
C PRO A 43 -22.30 -6.24 -10.08
N PHE A 44 -22.15 -6.26 -8.74
CA PHE A 44 -20.87 -6.51 -8.06
C PHE A 44 -20.13 -7.75 -8.59
N MET A 45 -20.88 -8.83 -8.85
CA MET A 45 -20.32 -10.08 -9.37
C MET A 45 -19.54 -9.92 -10.67
N GLN A 46 -19.83 -8.88 -11.47
CA GLN A 46 -19.18 -8.65 -12.76
C GLN A 46 -17.76 -8.09 -12.62
N TYR A 47 -17.48 -7.27 -11.59
CA TYR A 47 -16.15 -6.69 -11.33
C TYR A 47 -15.47 -7.22 -10.06
N ALA A 48 -16.07 -8.23 -9.40
CA ALA A 48 -15.56 -8.75 -8.13
C ALA A 48 -14.14 -9.32 -8.29
N VAL A 49 -13.87 -10.02 -9.40
CA VAL A 49 -12.56 -10.61 -9.69
C VAL A 49 -11.50 -9.54 -9.86
N GLU A 50 -11.81 -8.45 -10.57
CA GLU A 50 -10.92 -7.32 -10.77
C GLU A 50 -10.57 -6.66 -9.44
N LEU A 51 -11.56 -6.48 -8.55
CA LEU A 51 -11.32 -5.96 -7.20
C LEU A 51 -10.43 -6.89 -6.38
N PHE A 52 -10.66 -8.20 -6.42
CA PHE A 52 -9.81 -9.16 -5.71
C PHE A 52 -8.39 -9.18 -6.26
N LEU A 53 -8.20 -9.10 -7.58
CA LEU A 53 -6.88 -9.02 -8.20
C LEU A 53 -6.16 -7.72 -7.82
N LEU A 54 -6.88 -6.61 -7.75
CA LEU A 54 -6.36 -5.32 -7.34
C LEU A 54 -5.95 -5.33 -5.85
N LEU A 55 -6.74 -5.95 -4.98
CA LEU A 55 -6.36 -6.16 -3.58
C LEU A 55 -5.16 -7.09 -3.44
N ALA A 56 -5.17 -8.25 -4.12
CA ALA A 56 -4.10 -9.23 -4.08
C ALA A 56 -2.78 -8.65 -4.61
N GLY A 57 -2.82 -7.91 -5.72
CA GLY A 57 -1.67 -7.21 -6.29
C GLY A 57 -1.12 -6.16 -5.34
N GLY A 58 -1.99 -5.37 -4.69
CA GLY A 58 -1.60 -4.41 -3.66
C GLY A 58 -0.88 -5.09 -2.48
N ILE A 59 -1.46 -6.16 -1.93
CA ILE A 59 -0.87 -6.93 -0.83
C ILE A 59 0.47 -7.54 -1.25
N TYR A 60 0.54 -8.14 -2.44
CA TYR A 60 1.78 -8.69 -2.98
C TYR A 60 2.89 -7.63 -3.04
N ASN A 61 2.57 -6.43 -3.55
CA ASN A 61 3.53 -5.33 -3.64
C ASN A 61 4.05 -4.93 -2.24
N ILE A 62 3.16 -4.81 -1.24
CA ILE A 62 3.55 -4.49 0.14
C ILE A 62 4.47 -5.58 0.72
N VAL A 63 4.05 -6.84 0.64
CA VAL A 63 4.78 -7.98 1.21
C VAL A 63 6.12 -8.18 0.51
N ALA A 64 6.18 -8.07 -0.81
CA ALA A 64 7.41 -8.28 -1.59
C ALA A 64 8.47 -7.23 -1.26
N ASN A 65 8.08 -5.95 -1.20
CA ASN A 65 9.03 -4.88 -0.81
C ASN A 65 9.46 -5.04 0.65
N TYR A 66 8.54 -5.38 1.55
CA TYR A 66 8.85 -5.61 2.96
C TYR A 66 9.79 -6.82 3.18
N ARG A 67 9.64 -7.90 2.39
CA ARG A 67 10.56 -9.05 2.45
C ARG A 67 12.00 -8.62 2.17
N LEU A 68 12.20 -7.71 1.23
CA LEU A 68 13.49 -7.18 0.83
C LEU A 68 14.01 -6.02 1.69
N GLY A 69 13.28 -5.62 2.74
CA GLY A 69 13.67 -4.46 3.57
C GLY A 69 13.58 -3.12 2.83
N ILE A 70 12.89 -3.10 1.69
CA ILE A 70 12.66 -1.88 0.91
C ILE A 70 11.59 -1.08 1.61
N ASP A 71 11.96 0.10 2.07
CA ASP A 71 11.01 1.04 2.65
C ASP A 71 10.20 1.68 1.52
N LEU A 72 9.01 1.14 1.30
CA LEU A 72 8.01 1.64 0.35
C LEU A 72 7.61 3.10 0.62
N TRP A 73 7.81 3.57 1.83
CA TRP A 73 7.22 4.78 2.35
C TRP A 73 8.25 5.85 2.72
N ASN A 74 9.53 5.64 2.42
CA ASN A 74 10.64 6.53 2.78
C ASN A 74 10.46 7.10 4.20
N ALA A 75 10.29 6.22 5.19
CA ALA A 75 10.08 6.54 6.60
C ALA A 75 11.18 7.43 7.21
N LYS A 76 12.35 7.57 6.55
CA LYS A 76 13.44 8.47 6.93
C LYS A 76 13.25 9.91 6.43
N GLU A 77 12.59 10.10 5.28
CA GLU A 77 12.32 11.41 4.66
C GLU A 77 10.87 11.88 4.87
N ARG A 78 10.04 11.03 5.50
CA ARG A 78 8.62 11.33 5.73
C ARG A 78 8.45 12.49 6.71
N LYS A 79 7.66 13.48 6.30
CA LYS A 79 7.20 14.56 7.17
C LYS A 79 6.48 14.01 8.41
N PRO A 80 6.63 14.64 9.59
CA PRO A 80 5.86 14.27 10.77
C PRO A 80 4.35 14.32 10.45
N GLY A 81 3.63 13.24 10.77
CA GLY A 81 2.19 13.10 10.47
C GLY A 81 1.86 12.47 9.10
N GLY A 82 2.83 12.16 8.24
CA GLY A 82 2.57 11.58 6.92
C GLY A 82 1.83 10.24 6.93
N ILE A 83 2.02 9.43 7.97
CA ILE A 83 1.28 8.17 8.16
C ILE A 83 -0.20 8.44 8.44
N LEU A 84 -0.50 9.43 9.28
CA LEU A 84 -1.87 9.81 9.60
C LEU A 84 -2.60 10.38 8.39
N LEU A 85 -1.96 11.30 7.65
CA LEU A 85 -2.53 11.86 6.42
C LEU A 85 -2.85 10.76 5.40
N ASN A 86 -1.94 9.80 5.21
CA ASN A 86 -2.17 8.69 4.30
C ASN A 86 -3.31 7.78 4.78
N ALA A 87 -3.41 7.52 6.08
CA ALA A 87 -4.52 6.76 6.66
C ALA A 87 -5.87 7.46 6.48
N VAL A 88 -5.92 8.79 6.64
CA VAL A 88 -7.13 9.60 6.42
C VAL A 88 -7.55 9.58 4.95
N ILE A 89 -6.63 9.77 4.01
CA ILE A 89 -6.93 9.70 2.56
C ILE A 89 -7.45 8.31 2.20
N THR A 90 -6.78 7.26 2.69
CA THR A 90 -7.19 5.87 2.46
C THR A 90 -8.56 5.57 3.08
N GLY A 91 -8.84 6.13 4.26
CA GLY A 91 -10.16 6.05 4.89
C GLY A 91 -11.26 6.73 4.07
N GLY A 92 -10.98 7.90 3.48
CA GLY A 92 -11.95 8.59 2.61
C GLY A 92 -12.30 7.77 1.38
N VAL A 93 -11.30 7.16 0.74
CA VAL A 93 -11.51 6.21 -0.36
C VAL A 93 -12.30 4.98 0.12
N GLY A 94 -11.93 4.41 1.27
CA GLY A 94 -12.59 3.25 1.86
C GLY A 94 -14.07 3.47 2.15
N VAL A 95 -14.42 4.61 2.74
CA VAL A 95 -15.83 4.99 3.00
C VAL A 95 -16.60 5.13 1.70
N THR A 96 -16.02 5.80 0.69
CA THR A 96 -16.65 5.96 -0.62
C THR A 96 -16.97 4.58 -1.20
N VAL A 97 -15.99 3.68 -1.25
CA VAL A 97 -16.18 2.30 -1.74
C VAL A 97 -17.23 1.55 -0.91
N HIS A 98 -17.20 1.67 0.41
CA HIS A 98 -18.16 1.01 1.29
C HIS A 98 -19.60 1.52 1.05
N ALA A 99 -19.81 2.83 0.95
CA ALA A 99 -21.11 3.44 0.67
C ALA A 99 -21.66 2.96 -0.70
N LEU A 100 -20.78 2.86 -1.70
CA LEU A 100 -21.15 2.41 -3.05
C LEU A 100 -21.56 0.94 -3.09
N ILE A 101 -20.85 0.06 -2.38
CA ILE A 101 -21.14 -1.37 -2.35
C ILE A 101 -22.36 -1.67 -1.50
N SER A 102 -22.42 -1.11 -0.29
CA SER A 102 -23.51 -1.37 0.66
C SER A 102 -24.83 -0.71 0.25
N LYS A 103 -24.78 0.28 -0.65
CA LYS A 103 -25.88 1.23 -0.93
C LYS A 103 -26.42 1.89 0.33
N ASN A 104 -25.62 1.90 1.40
CA ASN A 104 -25.99 2.43 2.69
C ASN A 104 -25.57 3.89 2.76
N SER A 105 -26.56 4.76 2.95
CA SER A 105 -26.38 6.21 3.02
C SER A 105 -26.49 6.74 4.45
N ASP A 106 -26.59 5.85 5.46
CA ASP A 106 -26.62 6.25 6.86
C ASP A 106 -25.29 6.88 7.26
N ILE A 107 -25.31 8.20 7.41
CA ILE A 107 -24.14 9.03 7.72
C ILE A 107 -23.47 8.56 9.02
N ALA A 108 -24.24 8.14 10.04
CA ALA A 108 -23.66 7.71 11.31
C ALA A 108 -22.83 6.42 11.13
N GLN A 109 -23.33 5.48 10.33
CA GLN A 109 -22.61 4.24 10.03
C GLN A 109 -21.39 4.49 9.16
N LEU A 110 -21.47 5.39 8.18
CA LEU A 110 -20.35 5.78 7.34
C LEU A 110 -19.24 6.48 8.15
N VAL A 111 -19.60 7.37 9.07
CA VAL A 111 -18.65 8.03 9.99
C VAL A 111 -18.01 7.02 10.93
N LEU A 112 -18.80 6.09 11.49
CA LEU A 112 -18.27 5.05 12.36
C LEU A 112 -17.29 4.14 11.61
N PHE A 113 -17.65 3.70 10.41
CA PHE A 113 -16.77 2.94 9.53
C PHE A 113 -15.49 3.71 9.20
N PHE A 114 -15.59 5.00 8.85
CA PHE A 114 -14.43 5.85 8.60
C PHE A 114 -13.46 5.87 9.77
N VAL A 115 -13.95 6.14 10.98
CA VAL A 115 -13.12 6.25 12.18
C VAL A 115 -12.39 4.93 12.46
N PHE A 116 -13.11 3.81 12.46
CA PHE A 116 -12.50 2.49 12.68
C PHE A 116 -11.50 2.12 11.59
N PHE A 117 -11.84 2.39 10.33
CA PHE A 117 -10.97 2.09 9.20
C PHE A 117 -9.68 2.91 9.25
N VAL A 118 -9.77 4.23 9.49
CA VAL A 118 -8.60 5.11 9.64
C VAL A 118 -7.74 4.65 10.81
N ALA A 119 -8.33 4.33 11.97
CA ALA A 119 -7.60 3.85 13.14
C ALA A 119 -6.86 2.53 12.85
N PHE A 120 -7.55 1.56 12.27
CA PHE A 120 -6.97 0.27 11.87
C PHE A 120 -5.82 0.46 10.88
N PHE A 121 -6.04 1.26 9.83
CA PHE A 121 -5.07 1.45 8.77
C PHE A 121 -3.83 2.24 9.24
N PHE A 122 -4.04 3.21 10.12
CA PHE A 122 -2.96 3.94 10.78
C PHE A 122 -2.09 2.99 11.62
N LEU A 123 -2.70 2.14 12.45
CA LEU A 123 -1.99 1.16 13.26
C LEU A 123 -1.23 0.16 12.39
N ALA A 124 -1.86 -0.37 11.33
CA ALA A 124 -1.22 -1.28 10.39
C ALA A 124 0.02 -0.64 9.73
N GLN A 125 -0.10 0.59 9.25
CA GLN A 125 1.04 1.31 8.65
C GLN A 125 2.14 1.62 9.68
N ALA A 126 1.78 2.00 10.90
CA ALA A 126 2.75 2.26 11.97
C ALA A 126 3.53 0.98 12.33
N LEU A 127 2.85 -0.17 12.43
CA LEU A 127 3.47 -1.47 12.65
C LEU A 127 4.40 -1.85 11.50
N LEU A 128 3.93 -1.75 10.25
CA LEU A 128 4.75 -2.02 9.07
C LEU A 128 6.00 -1.14 9.02
N ALA A 129 5.86 0.16 9.29
CA ALA A 129 6.98 1.10 9.33
C ALA A 129 7.98 0.75 10.45
N LYS A 130 7.50 0.41 11.65
CA LYS A 130 8.36 -0.01 12.76
C LYS A 130 9.14 -1.28 12.41
N MET A 131 8.47 -2.29 11.85
CA MET A 131 9.14 -3.51 11.46
C MET A 131 10.11 -3.32 10.29
N ALA A 132 9.77 -2.44 9.33
CA ALA A 132 10.66 -2.11 8.22
C ALA A 132 11.95 -1.44 8.70
N ARG A 133 11.85 -0.47 9.63
CA ARG A 133 13.01 0.17 10.27
C ARG A 133 13.91 -0.85 10.98
N LYS A 134 13.32 -1.74 11.79
CA LYS A 134 14.06 -2.81 12.48
C LYS A 134 14.84 -3.71 11.51
N LYS A 135 14.22 -4.05 10.37
CA LYS A 135 14.90 -4.83 9.31
C LYS A 135 16.03 -4.05 8.65
N GLN A 136 15.84 -2.76 8.37
CA GLN A 136 16.88 -1.93 7.77
C GLN A 136 18.08 -1.75 8.71
N GLU A 137 17.85 -1.51 10.00
CA GLU A 137 18.89 -1.44 11.02
C GLU A 137 19.71 -2.73 11.08
N ALA A 138 19.05 -3.89 11.05
CA ALA A 138 19.73 -5.19 11.05
C ALA A 138 20.57 -5.45 9.78
N ILE A 139 20.18 -4.88 8.63
CA ILE A 139 20.97 -4.98 7.39
C ILE A 139 22.20 -4.07 7.48
N ILE A 140 22.05 -2.85 8.01
CA ILE A 140 23.15 -1.89 8.19
C ILE A 140 24.19 -2.43 9.16
N GLN A 141 23.77 -2.97 10.31
CA GLN A 141 24.69 -3.57 11.29
C GLN A 141 25.51 -4.70 10.70
N LYS A 142 24.90 -5.60 9.92
CA LYS A 142 25.64 -6.68 9.24
C LYS A 142 26.67 -6.17 8.24
N LEU A 143 26.37 -5.08 7.54
CA LEU A 143 27.30 -4.46 6.60
C LEU A 143 28.49 -3.79 7.32
N GLU A 144 28.29 -3.28 8.53
CA GLU A 144 29.37 -2.69 9.36
C GLU A 144 30.23 -3.75 10.05
N GLU A 145 29.69 -4.95 10.32
CA GLU A 145 30.45 -6.09 10.88
C GLU A 145 31.29 -6.83 9.81
N ASP A 146 30.85 -6.80 8.55
CA ASP A 146 31.53 -7.45 7.41
C ASP A 146 32.62 -6.56 6.76
N ASP A 147 32.69 -5.25 7.08
CA ASP A 147 33.69 -4.26 6.60
C ASP A 147 34.84 -4.06 7.62
#